data_AF-A0A8S3QIX3-F1
#
_entry.id   AF-A0A8S3QIX3-F1
#
_cell.length_a   1.000
_cell.length_b   1.000
_cell.length_c   1.000
_cell.angle_alpha   90.00
_cell.angle_beta   90.00
_cell.angle_gamma   90.00
#
_symmetry.space_group_name_H-M   'P 1'
#
loop_
_entity.id
_entity.type
_entity.pdbx_description
1 polymer ?
#
loop_
_entity_poly.entity_id
_entity_poly.type
_entity_poly.pdbx_seq_one_letter_code
_entity_poly.pdbx_strand_id
1 'polypeptide(L)'
;MAANGNSVVCDSYDRTVEKTRLVRNVITEFTGNPPKDYQHIHGVKTVIENYPHPNIHSVPSSHTIPVGPGDVWEKMTDWDQLTPAEQNSNKNFLLERFAVDDLELAYDEYYPKFGKLPTVHDYRVFILNWEAQMKQDLETKDDSIHQLSNRESNLRLALDHTVMHSVNQQGQINNLLSDNESLNDENSVLTTQRNQLSNDNRGSYEMIIGSLVVIITENTQLQTENTQKDSTISELQTENTQLQTENTQKDSKIKNLNSETKNLKKDNILLYQKLEETTEICEQKDRQLRIQKIKVDDLQYQMSETGDRIARLEKVNEDKCDEINRLIGNNDEQAEHIREQNNTIDDLRHRLQEQESINRDLYSQIAELRQLVLAQIGAAEE
;
A
#
# COMPACT_ATOMS: atom_id res chain seq x y z
N MET A 1 8.26 -36.65 -82.52
CA MET A 1 7.71 -36.86 -81.16
C MET A 1 7.12 -35.55 -80.68
N ALA A 2 5.91 -35.59 -80.10
CA ALA A 2 5.12 -34.49 -79.51
C ALA A 2 4.62 -33.42 -80.52
N ALA A 3 3.37 -33.45 -81.01
CA ALA A 3 2.07 -33.22 -80.36
C ALA A 3 1.80 -31.75 -79.99
N ASN A 4 0.88 -31.09 -80.73
CA ASN A 4 -0.29 -30.40 -80.15
C ASN A 4 -1.21 -29.86 -81.25
N GLY A 5 -2.49 -30.18 -81.15
CA GLY A 5 -3.51 -29.87 -82.14
C GLY A 5 -4.52 -28.81 -81.70
N ASN A 6 -5.40 -28.53 -82.67
CA ASN A 6 -6.71 -27.86 -82.61
C ASN A 6 -6.78 -26.41 -82.12
N SER A 7 -7.32 -25.54 -82.98
CA SER A 7 -8.65 -24.93 -82.76
C SER A 7 -8.98 -23.98 -83.93
N VAL A 8 -9.99 -24.30 -84.74
CA VAL A 8 -10.58 -23.38 -85.74
C VAL A 8 -12.10 -23.44 -85.60
N VAL A 9 -12.66 -22.47 -84.88
CA VAL A 9 -14.10 -22.16 -84.82
C VAL A 9 -14.24 -20.63 -84.71
N CYS A 10 -14.25 -19.90 -85.84
CA CYS A 10 -14.35 -18.44 -85.84
C CYS A 10 -15.09 -17.88 -87.07
N ASP A 11 -16.35 -18.27 -87.35
CA ASP A 11 -17.18 -17.58 -88.38
C ASP A 11 -18.65 -17.31 -87.97
N SER A 12 -19.15 -17.89 -86.87
CA SER A 12 -20.52 -17.60 -86.39
C SER A 12 -20.57 -16.53 -85.27
N TYR A 13 -19.42 -16.15 -84.71
CA TYR A 13 -19.35 -15.17 -83.62
C TYR A 13 -19.48 -13.72 -84.13
N ASP A 14 -19.04 -13.43 -85.36
CA ASP A 14 -18.93 -12.05 -85.86
C ASP A 14 -20.29 -11.39 -86.16
N ARG A 15 -21.25 -12.13 -86.74
CA ARG A 15 -22.61 -11.58 -87.02
C ARG A 15 -23.44 -11.29 -85.76
N THR A 16 -23.14 -11.98 -84.66
CA THR A 16 -23.92 -11.85 -83.40
C THR A 16 -23.46 -10.62 -82.61
N VAL A 17 -22.17 -10.29 -82.68
CA VAL A 17 -21.60 -9.10 -82.07
C VAL A 17 -22.07 -7.83 -82.79
N GLU A 18 -22.14 -7.87 -84.13
CA GLU A 18 -22.57 -6.73 -84.94
C GLU A 18 -24.06 -6.37 -84.72
N LYS A 19 -24.95 -7.36 -84.63
CA LYS A 19 -26.38 -7.14 -84.31
C LYS A 19 -26.59 -6.59 -82.90
N THR A 20 -25.85 -7.11 -81.92
CA THR A 20 -25.91 -6.63 -80.52
C THR A 20 -25.42 -5.18 -80.42
N ARG A 21 -24.41 -4.81 -81.20
CA ARG A 21 -23.91 -3.43 -81.31
C ARG A 21 -24.94 -2.49 -81.95
N LEU A 22 -25.64 -2.94 -83.00
CA LEU A 22 -26.69 -2.15 -83.65
C LEU A 22 -27.86 -1.86 -82.71
N VAL A 23 -28.36 -2.86 -81.98
CA VAL A 23 -29.46 -2.70 -81.02
C VAL A 23 -29.06 -1.79 -79.85
N ARG A 24 -27.81 -1.91 -79.36
CA ARG A 24 -27.27 -0.99 -78.35
C ARG A 24 -27.27 0.47 -78.82
N ASN A 25 -26.88 0.71 -80.07
CA ASN A 25 -26.87 2.05 -80.65
C ASN A 25 -28.29 2.61 -80.77
N VAL A 26 -29.26 1.82 -81.23
CA VAL A 26 -30.67 2.23 -81.35
C VAL A 26 -31.28 2.60 -79.98
N ILE A 27 -31.03 1.80 -78.94
CA ILE A 27 -31.51 2.13 -77.58
C ILE A 27 -30.92 3.45 -77.11
N THR A 28 -29.61 3.65 -77.33
CA THR A 28 -28.91 4.86 -76.89
C THR A 28 -29.39 6.10 -77.64
N GLU A 29 -29.65 5.97 -78.94
CA GLU A 29 -30.12 7.06 -79.81
C GLU A 29 -31.58 7.47 -79.50
N PHE A 30 -32.45 6.51 -79.20
CA PHE A 30 -33.87 6.79 -78.90
C PHE A 30 -34.15 7.16 -77.44
N THR A 31 -33.32 6.71 -76.50
CA THR A 31 -33.54 6.96 -75.04
C THR A 31 -32.55 7.93 -74.42
N GLY A 32 -31.51 8.33 -75.16
CA GLY A 32 -30.42 9.19 -74.68
C GLY A 32 -29.46 8.54 -73.68
N ASN A 33 -29.69 7.27 -73.30
CA ASN A 33 -28.92 6.57 -72.28
C ASN A 33 -28.47 5.19 -72.78
N PRO A 34 -27.24 4.73 -72.44
CA PRO A 34 -26.78 3.41 -72.83
C PRO A 34 -27.59 2.30 -72.12
N PRO A 35 -27.69 1.08 -72.71
CA PRO A 35 -28.42 -0.02 -72.07
C PRO A 35 -27.79 -0.41 -70.74
N LYS A 36 -28.62 -0.58 -69.70
CA LYS A 36 -28.19 -0.93 -68.33
C LYS A 36 -27.41 -2.25 -68.24
N ASP A 37 -27.83 -3.27 -68.98
CA ASP A 37 -27.18 -4.59 -68.99
C ASP A 37 -27.49 -5.38 -70.28
N TYR A 38 -26.98 -6.60 -70.37
CA TYR A 38 -27.19 -7.50 -71.50
C TYR A 38 -28.66 -7.95 -71.63
N GLN A 39 -29.40 -8.07 -70.53
CA GLN A 39 -30.82 -8.45 -70.57
C GLN A 39 -31.68 -7.34 -71.17
N HIS A 40 -31.33 -6.07 -70.93
CA HIS A 40 -31.99 -4.92 -71.55
C HIS A 40 -31.82 -4.93 -73.07
N ILE A 41 -30.62 -5.26 -73.57
CA ILE A 41 -30.37 -5.39 -75.02
C ILE A 41 -31.15 -6.59 -75.60
N HIS A 42 -31.18 -7.71 -74.89
CA HIS A 42 -31.90 -8.90 -75.35
C HIS A 42 -33.42 -8.68 -75.36
N GLY A 43 -33.98 -7.99 -74.37
CA GLY A 43 -35.41 -7.68 -74.31
C GLY A 43 -35.87 -6.84 -75.49
N VAL A 44 -35.13 -5.77 -75.83
CA VAL A 44 -35.44 -4.92 -76.98
C VAL A 44 -35.28 -5.66 -78.31
N LYS A 45 -34.22 -6.47 -78.43
CA LYS A 45 -34.01 -7.33 -79.61
C LYS A 45 -35.21 -8.27 -79.83
N THR A 46 -35.71 -8.90 -78.78
CA THR A 46 -36.86 -9.79 -78.85
C THR A 46 -38.15 -9.05 -79.25
N VAL A 47 -38.32 -7.78 -78.88
CA VAL A 47 -39.49 -6.98 -79.32
C VAL A 47 -39.37 -6.61 -80.80
N ILE A 48 -38.18 -6.24 -81.28
CA ILE A 48 -37.93 -5.91 -82.70
C ILE A 48 -38.11 -7.16 -83.58
N GLU A 49 -37.57 -8.31 -83.15
CA GLU A 49 -37.64 -9.56 -83.93
C GLU A 49 -39.05 -10.17 -83.96
N ASN A 50 -39.93 -9.80 -83.02
CA ASN A 50 -41.31 -10.27 -82.96
C ASN A 50 -42.35 -9.20 -83.31
N TYR A 51 -41.93 -8.03 -83.79
CA TYR A 51 -42.87 -6.98 -84.20
C TYR A 51 -43.51 -7.35 -85.55
N PRO A 52 -44.85 -7.50 -85.65
CA PRO A 52 -45.50 -7.82 -86.91
C PRO A 52 -45.42 -6.62 -87.86
N HIS A 53 -44.59 -6.72 -88.90
CA HIS A 53 -44.57 -5.74 -89.98
C HIS A 53 -45.81 -5.92 -90.87
N PRO A 54 -46.49 -4.84 -91.30
CA PRO A 54 -47.52 -4.93 -92.32
C PRO A 54 -46.87 -5.37 -93.64
N ASN A 55 -47.20 -6.57 -94.09
CA ASN A 55 -46.73 -7.11 -95.36
C ASN A 55 -47.35 -6.29 -96.51
N ILE A 56 -46.53 -5.44 -97.12
CA ILE A 56 -46.81 -4.79 -98.40
C ILE A 56 -46.52 -5.84 -99.48
N HIS A 57 -47.55 -6.61 -99.87
CA HIS A 57 -47.53 -7.34 -101.12
C HIS A 57 -48.32 -6.57 -102.18
N SER A 58 -47.56 -5.96 -103.08
CA SER A 58 -47.90 -5.62 -104.46
C SER A 58 -48.76 -6.70 -105.13
N VAL A 59 -49.85 -6.34 -105.82
CA VAL A 59 -50.07 -6.46 -107.29
C VAL A 59 -51.34 -5.65 -107.68
N PRO A 60 -51.70 -5.42 -108.97
CA PRO A 60 -51.37 -4.23 -109.77
C PRO A 60 -52.59 -3.42 -110.24
N SER A 61 -52.30 -2.23 -110.75
CA SER A 61 -53.18 -1.36 -111.52
C SER A 61 -53.68 -1.95 -112.86
N SER A 62 -54.82 -1.39 -113.32
CA SER A 62 -55.32 -1.28 -114.70
C SER A 62 -56.28 -2.35 -115.23
N HIS A 63 -57.58 -2.18 -114.94
CA HIS A 63 -58.66 -2.57 -115.86
C HIS A 63 -59.75 -1.48 -115.77
N THR A 64 -59.61 -0.42 -116.57
CA THR A 64 -60.64 0.61 -116.70
C THR A 64 -61.86 0.00 -117.40
N ILE A 65 -62.99 -0.07 -116.69
CA ILE A 65 -64.31 -0.42 -117.24
C ILE A 65 -64.68 0.68 -118.27
N PRO A 66 -65.25 0.35 -119.45
CA PRO A 66 -65.75 1.36 -120.37
C PRO A 66 -66.94 2.10 -119.73
N VAL A 67 -66.70 3.28 -119.17
CA VAL A 67 -67.74 4.16 -118.63
C VAL A 67 -68.36 4.93 -119.79
N GLY A 68 -69.34 4.34 -120.45
CA GLY A 68 -70.26 5.09 -121.32
C GLY A 68 -71.35 5.74 -120.47
N PRO A 69 -71.77 6.99 -120.76
CA PRO A 69 -72.93 7.60 -120.12
C PRO A 69 -74.19 6.92 -120.69
N GLY A 70 -74.66 5.89 -120.00
CA GLY A 70 -75.86 5.12 -120.29
C GLY A 70 -76.25 4.33 -119.05
N ASP A 71 -77.54 4.02 -118.89
CA ASP A 71 -78.01 3.25 -117.74
C ASP A 71 -77.39 1.83 -117.74
N VAL A 72 -77.34 1.16 -116.57
CA VAL A 72 -76.73 -0.19 -116.40
C VAL A 72 -77.14 -1.21 -117.48
N TRP A 73 -78.39 -1.18 -117.91
CA TRP A 73 -78.91 -2.06 -118.96
C TRP A 73 -78.29 -1.79 -120.34
N GLU A 74 -78.04 -0.54 -120.70
CA GLU A 74 -77.43 -0.17 -121.99
C GLU A 74 -75.96 -0.60 -122.08
N LYS A 75 -75.36 -0.97 -120.94
CA LYS A 75 -73.99 -1.52 -120.87
C LYS A 75 -73.95 -3.03 -121.05
N MET A 76 -75.10 -3.71 -121.09
CA MET A 76 -75.18 -5.16 -121.28
C MET A 76 -75.05 -5.52 -122.77
N THR A 77 -74.24 -6.53 -123.06
CA THR A 77 -73.74 -6.80 -124.42
C THR A 77 -74.79 -7.15 -125.46
N ASP A 78 -75.94 -7.68 -125.03
CA ASP A 78 -77.06 -8.12 -125.87
C ASP A 78 -78.30 -7.24 -125.72
N TRP A 79 -78.22 -6.12 -124.97
CA TRP A 79 -79.38 -5.28 -124.68
C TRP A 79 -80.12 -4.81 -125.93
N ASP A 80 -79.38 -4.30 -126.92
CA ASP A 80 -79.96 -3.76 -128.17
C ASP A 80 -80.53 -4.84 -129.10
N GLN A 81 -80.22 -6.11 -128.84
CA GLN A 81 -80.75 -7.24 -129.62
C GLN A 81 -82.11 -7.73 -129.11
N LEU A 82 -82.51 -7.29 -127.91
CA LEU A 82 -83.81 -7.61 -127.34
C LEU A 82 -84.92 -6.78 -127.98
N THR A 83 -86.10 -7.38 -128.12
CA THR A 83 -87.28 -6.62 -128.54
C THR A 83 -87.65 -5.61 -127.45
N PRO A 84 -88.32 -4.48 -127.79
CA PRO A 84 -88.70 -3.47 -126.80
C PRO A 84 -89.53 -4.02 -125.62
N ALA A 85 -90.32 -5.08 -125.85
CA ALA A 85 -91.07 -5.74 -124.79
C ALA A 85 -90.17 -6.51 -123.81
N GLU A 86 -89.11 -7.15 -124.31
CA GLU A 86 -88.14 -7.88 -123.50
C GLU A 86 -87.22 -6.94 -122.71
N GLN A 87 -86.82 -5.82 -123.31
CA GLN A 87 -86.08 -4.77 -122.61
C GLN A 87 -86.87 -4.22 -121.41
N ASN A 88 -88.15 -3.85 -121.62
CA ASN A 88 -88.99 -3.34 -120.52
C ASN A 88 -89.23 -4.39 -119.43
N SER A 89 -89.42 -5.66 -119.80
CA SER A 89 -89.61 -6.73 -118.80
C SER A 89 -88.37 -6.93 -117.92
N ASN A 90 -87.17 -6.94 -118.51
CA ASN A 90 -85.93 -7.08 -117.74
C ASN A 90 -85.63 -5.83 -116.90
N LYS A 91 -85.88 -4.62 -117.43
CA LYS A 91 -85.72 -3.38 -116.68
C LYS A 91 -86.65 -3.35 -115.45
N ASN A 92 -87.91 -3.73 -115.62
CA ASN A 92 -88.85 -3.79 -114.49
C ASN A 92 -88.46 -4.84 -113.46
N PHE A 93 -87.99 -6.03 -113.86
CA PHE A 93 -87.57 -7.05 -112.89
C PHE A 93 -86.46 -6.56 -111.96
N LEU A 94 -85.47 -5.86 -112.53
CA LEU A 94 -84.32 -5.37 -111.78
C LEU A 94 -84.74 -4.21 -110.87
N LEU A 95 -85.51 -3.26 -111.40
CA LEU A 95 -85.95 -2.08 -110.66
C LEU A 95 -87.02 -2.36 -109.59
N GLU A 96 -87.84 -3.39 -109.75
CA GLU A 96 -88.82 -3.77 -108.72
C GLU A 96 -88.16 -4.38 -107.47
N ARG A 97 -86.93 -4.90 -107.60
CA ARG A 97 -86.23 -5.59 -106.49
C ARG A 97 -85.05 -4.83 -105.92
N PHE A 98 -84.45 -3.95 -106.72
CA PHE A 98 -83.21 -3.28 -106.37
C PHE A 98 -83.28 -1.80 -106.69
N ALA A 99 -82.72 -0.97 -105.81
CA ALA A 99 -82.51 0.43 -106.12
C ALA A 99 -81.47 0.56 -107.25
N VAL A 100 -81.56 1.62 -108.05
CA VAL A 100 -80.65 1.85 -109.18
C VAL A 100 -79.19 1.86 -108.74
N ASP A 101 -78.89 2.48 -107.59
CA ASP A 101 -77.53 2.57 -107.04
C ASP A 101 -76.97 1.18 -106.68
N ASP A 102 -77.81 0.27 -106.17
CA ASP A 102 -77.42 -1.11 -105.87
C ASP A 102 -77.23 -1.93 -107.16
N LEU A 103 -78.05 -1.66 -108.18
CA LEU A 103 -77.89 -2.23 -109.52
C LEU A 103 -76.61 -1.72 -110.21
N GLU A 104 -76.16 -0.50 -109.92
CA GLU A 104 -74.87 0.00 -110.41
C GLU A 104 -73.71 -0.62 -109.63
N LEU A 105 -73.81 -0.69 -108.30
CA LEU A 105 -72.75 -1.25 -107.46
C LEU A 105 -72.53 -2.74 -107.75
N ALA A 106 -73.60 -3.50 -107.91
CA ALA A 106 -73.51 -4.89 -108.34
C ALA A 106 -72.95 -5.01 -109.78
N TYR A 107 -73.12 -4.00 -110.64
CA TYR A 107 -72.58 -4.02 -112.00
C TYR A 107 -71.07 -3.84 -111.96
N ASP A 108 -70.63 -2.89 -111.15
CA ASP A 108 -69.23 -2.62 -110.90
C ASP A 108 -68.53 -3.81 -110.20
N GLU A 109 -69.25 -4.64 -109.45
CA GLU A 109 -68.71 -5.90 -108.90
C GLU A 109 -68.79 -7.09 -109.85
N TYR A 110 -69.71 -7.09 -110.81
CA TYR A 110 -69.83 -8.18 -111.79
C TYR A 110 -68.54 -8.30 -112.62
N TYR A 111 -68.07 -7.19 -113.18
CA TYR A 111 -66.95 -7.21 -114.11
C TYR A 111 -65.62 -7.68 -113.47
N PRO A 112 -65.20 -7.20 -112.28
CA PRO A 112 -64.03 -7.73 -111.58
C PRO A 112 -64.13 -9.22 -111.26
N LYS A 113 -65.34 -9.74 -111.03
CA LYS A 113 -65.54 -11.13 -110.62
C LYS A 113 -65.54 -12.10 -111.80
N PHE A 114 -66.06 -11.71 -112.97
CA PHE A 114 -66.20 -12.60 -114.12
C PHE A 114 -65.35 -12.21 -115.34
N GLY A 115 -64.72 -11.03 -115.34
CA GLY A 115 -63.79 -10.57 -116.37
C GLY A 115 -64.40 -10.33 -117.76
N LYS A 116 -65.73 -10.33 -117.88
CA LYS A 116 -66.49 -10.07 -119.12
C LYS A 116 -67.67 -9.16 -118.84
N LEU A 117 -68.11 -8.42 -119.86
CA LEU A 117 -69.36 -7.66 -119.78
C LEU A 117 -70.54 -8.63 -119.74
N PRO A 118 -71.51 -8.43 -118.84
CA PRO A 118 -72.64 -9.34 -118.70
C PRO A 118 -73.58 -9.27 -119.91
N THR A 119 -74.23 -10.41 -120.18
CA THR A 119 -75.51 -10.41 -120.89
C THR A 119 -76.64 -10.06 -119.92
N VAL A 120 -77.80 -9.68 -120.43
CA VAL A 120 -78.97 -9.34 -119.57
C VAL A 120 -79.32 -10.49 -118.62
N HIS A 121 -79.25 -11.72 -119.12
CA HIS A 121 -79.52 -12.89 -118.30
C HIS A 121 -78.44 -13.14 -117.25
N ASP A 122 -77.17 -13.06 -117.63
CA ASP A 122 -76.03 -13.28 -116.71
C ASP A 122 -76.07 -12.27 -115.55
N TYR A 123 -76.39 -11.01 -115.85
CA TYR A 123 -76.48 -9.96 -114.84
C TYR A 123 -77.59 -10.23 -113.83
N ARG A 124 -78.75 -10.66 -114.34
CA ARG A 124 -79.93 -10.95 -113.53
C ARG A 124 -79.70 -12.10 -112.56
N VAL A 125 -78.96 -13.13 -112.97
CA VAL A 125 -78.58 -14.24 -112.09
C VAL A 125 -77.58 -13.80 -111.03
N PHE A 126 -76.59 -12.99 -111.42
CA PHE A 126 -75.58 -12.50 -110.48
C PHE A 126 -76.17 -11.66 -109.35
N ILE A 127 -77.03 -10.70 -109.69
CA ILE A 127 -77.50 -9.72 -108.70
C ILE A 127 -78.36 -10.36 -107.61
N LEU A 128 -79.12 -11.42 -107.95
CA LEU A 128 -79.87 -12.19 -106.97
C LEU A 128 -78.96 -12.92 -105.97
N ASN A 129 -77.81 -13.42 -106.44
CA ASN A 129 -76.83 -14.09 -105.56
C ASN A 129 -76.03 -13.07 -104.73
N TRP A 130 -75.76 -11.89 -105.28
CA TRP A 130 -75.02 -10.83 -104.60
C TRP A 130 -75.77 -10.30 -103.37
N GLU A 131 -77.09 -10.10 -103.47
CA GLU A 131 -77.92 -9.68 -102.34
C GLU A 131 -77.89 -10.69 -101.17
N ALA A 132 -77.95 -11.99 -101.50
CA ALA A 132 -77.91 -13.05 -100.50
C ALA A 132 -76.58 -13.07 -99.73
N GLN A 133 -75.47 -12.78 -100.41
CA GLN A 133 -74.14 -12.73 -99.79
C GLN A 133 -73.99 -11.53 -98.84
N MET A 134 -74.47 -10.34 -99.23
CA MET A 134 -74.39 -9.15 -98.37
C MET A 134 -75.15 -9.30 -97.04
N LYS A 135 -76.30 -9.98 -97.06
CA LYS A 135 -77.07 -10.23 -95.83
C LYS A 135 -76.32 -11.12 -94.83
N GLN A 136 -75.54 -12.08 -95.31
CA GLN A 136 -74.75 -12.98 -94.46
C GLN A 136 -73.53 -12.30 -93.82
N ASP A 137 -72.92 -11.32 -94.51
CA ASP A 137 -71.78 -10.56 -93.99
C ASP A 137 -72.17 -9.53 -92.91
N LEU A 138 -73.45 -9.14 -92.83
CA LEU A 138 -73.97 -8.25 -91.79
C LEU A 138 -74.17 -9.00 -90.46
N GLU A 139 -74.68 -10.23 -90.48
CA GLU A 139 -74.84 -11.06 -89.26
C GLU A 139 -73.49 -11.40 -88.61
N THR A 140 -72.46 -11.69 -89.40
CA THR A 140 -71.12 -12.03 -88.88
C THR A 140 -70.39 -10.86 -88.20
N LYS A 141 -70.73 -9.61 -88.55
CA LYS A 141 -70.16 -8.42 -87.91
C LYS A 141 -70.82 -8.10 -86.56
N ASP A 142 -72.08 -8.45 -86.37
CA ASP A 142 -72.79 -8.21 -85.10
C ASP A 142 -72.27 -9.12 -83.97
N ASP A 143 -71.98 -10.39 -84.29
CA ASP A 143 -71.34 -11.34 -83.36
C ASP A 143 -69.95 -10.86 -82.88
N SER A 144 -69.19 -10.16 -83.74
CA SER A 144 -67.86 -9.65 -83.40
C SER A 144 -67.91 -8.46 -82.41
N ILE A 145 -68.99 -7.67 -82.44
CA ILE A 145 -69.18 -6.53 -81.52
C ILE A 145 -69.50 -7.03 -80.11
N HIS A 146 -70.30 -8.09 -79.99
CA HIS A 146 -70.60 -8.70 -78.69
C HIS A 146 -69.37 -9.32 -78.01
N GLN A 147 -68.44 -9.90 -78.77
CA GLN A 147 -67.20 -10.45 -78.19
C GLN A 147 -66.26 -9.35 -77.66
N LEU A 148 -66.19 -8.19 -78.31
CA LEU A 148 -65.37 -7.06 -77.86
C LEU A 148 -65.90 -6.43 -76.57
N SER A 149 -67.22 -6.31 -76.43
CA SER A 149 -67.86 -5.79 -75.21
C SER A 149 -67.56 -6.66 -73.98
N ASN A 150 -67.61 -7.99 -74.14
CA ASN A 150 -67.23 -8.93 -73.06
C ASN A 150 -65.74 -8.83 -72.69
N ARG A 151 -64.87 -8.59 -73.69
CA ARG A 151 -63.43 -8.42 -73.43
C ARG A 151 -63.12 -7.12 -72.71
N GLU A 152 -63.81 -6.02 -73.02
CA GLU A 152 -63.66 -4.76 -72.28
C GLU A 152 -64.09 -4.90 -70.82
N SER A 153 -65.23 -5.57 -70.57
CA SER A 153 -65.74 -5.80 -69.21
C SER A 153 -64.76 -6.60 -68.35
N ASN A 154 -64.17 -7.67 -68.91
CA ASN A 154 -63.16 -8.47 -68.22
C ASN A 154 -61.87 -7.70 -67.93
N LEU A 155 -61.44 -6.81 -68.83
CA LEU A 155 -60.26 -5.97 -68.61
C LEU A 155 -60.49 -4.92 -67.51
N ARG A 156 -61.70 -4.34 -67.42
CA ARG A 156 -62.04 -3.44 -66.30
C ARG A 156 -61.99 -4.14 -64.95
N LEU A 157 -62.53 -5.36 -64.85
CA LEU A 157 -62.47 -6.16 -63.61
C LEU A 157 -61.03 -6.50 -63.21
N ALA A 158 -60.18 -6.88 -64.16
CA ALA A 158 -58.77 -7.16 -63.89
C ALA A 158 -58.00 -5.91 -63.43
N LEU A 159 -58.33 -4.74 -64.00
CA LEU A 159 -57.73 -3.47 -63.61
C LEU A 159 -58.15 -3.06 -62.19
N ASP A 160 -59.45 -3.15 -61.87
CA ASP A 160 -59.96 -2.84 -60.53
C ASP A 160 -59.33 -3.75 -59.46
N HIS A 161 -59.19 -5.05 -59.74
CA HIS A 161 -58.53 -5.98 -58.84
C HIS A 161 -57.05 -5.62 -58.62
N THR A 162 -56.35 -5.20 -59.67
CA THR A 162 -54.94 -4.79 -59.59
C THR A 162 -54.77 -3.49 -58.82
N VAL A 163 -55.65 -2.51 -59.03
CA VAL A 163 -55.64 -1.23 -58.30
C VAL A 163 -55.92 -1.47 -56.81
N MET A 164 -56.91 -2.29 -56.47
CA MET A 164 -57.21 -2.62 -55.08
C MET A 164 -56.05 -3.34 -54.39
N HIS A 165 -55.36 -4.25 -55.08
CA HIS A 165 -54.18 -4.92 -54.54
C HIS A 165 -53.02 -3.92 -54.32
N SER A 166 -52.80 -3.00 -55.26
CA SER A 166 -51.77 -1.96 -55.12
C SER A 166 -52.06 -1.00 -53.97
N VAL A 167 -53.32 -0.61 -53.76
CA VAL A 167 -53.72 0.26 -52.65
C VAL A 167 -53.52 -0.45 -51.30
N ASN A 168 -53.84 -1.74 -51.22
CA ASN A 168 -53.62 -2.52 -50.00
C ASN A 168 -52.12 -2.71 -49.69
N GLN A 169 -51.30 -2.99 -50.72
CA GLN A 169 -49.85 -3.05 -50.57
C GLN A 169 -49.26 -1.70 -50.13
N GLN A 170 -49.75 -0.59 -50.66
CA GLN A 170 -49.31 0.74 -50.23
C GLN A 170 -49.67 1.01 -48.76
N GLY A 171 -50.84 0.57 -48.31
CA GLY A 171 -51.23 0.63 -46.89
C GLY A 171 -50.29 -0.17 -45.99
N GLN A 172 -49.91 -1.38 -46.41
CA GLN A 172 -48.94 -2.21 -45.68
C GLN A 172 -47.54 -1.57 -45.63
N ILE A 173 -47.10 -0.97 -46.74
CA ILE A 173 -45.81 -0.26 -46.81
C ILE A 173 -45.79 0.94 -45.86
N ASN A 174 -46.88 1.71 -45.82
CA ASN A 174 -46.97 2.87 -44.92
C ASN A 174 -46.96 2.46 -43.44
N ASN A 175 -47.60 1.33 -43.09
CA ASN A 175 -47.54 0.79 -41.73
C ASN A 175 -46.13 0.35 -41.36
N LEU A 176 -45.43 -0.37 -42.25
CA LEU A 176 -44.05 -0.80 -42.02
C LEU A 176 -43.08 0.37 -41.90
N LEU A 177 -43.30 1.46 -42.64
CA LEU A 177 -42.51 2.69 -42.51
C LEU A 177 -42.74 3.35 -41.15
N SER A 178 -44.00 3.44 -40.71
CA SER A 178 -44.35 3.96 -39.38
C SER A 178 -43.75 3.11 -38.26
N ASP A 179 -43.78 1.78 -38.39
CA ASP A 179 -43.17 0.87 -37.41
C ASP A 179 -41.64 1.03 -37.38
N ASN A 180 -41.00 1.23 -38.54
CA ASN A 180 -39.56 1.48 -38.62
C ASN A 180 -39.16 2.82 -37.98
N GLU A 181 -39.94 3.88 -38.18
CA GLU A 181 -39.72 5.16 -37.50
C GLU A 181 -39.83 4.99 -35.98
N SER A 182 -40.87 4.30 -35.51
CA SER A 182 -41.05 4.00 -34.08
C SER A 182 -39.88 3.19 -33.49
N LEU A 183 -39.40 2.17 -34.21
CA LEU A 183 -38.25 1.36 -33.79
C LEU A 183 -36.95 2.16 -33.78
N ASN A 184 -36.80 3.11 -34.72
CA ASN A 184 -35.63 3.97 -34.79
C ASN A 184 -35.59 4.97 -33.61
N ASP A 185 -36.75 5.51 -33.25
CA ASP A 185 -36.90 6.35 -32.06
C ASP A 185 -36.59 5.56 -30.79
N GLU A 186 -37.10 4.34 -30.67
CA GLU A 186 -36.79 3.46 -29.54
C GLU A 186 -35.29 3.13 -29.45
N ASN A 187 -34.63 2.84 -30.58
CA ASN A 187 -33.18 2.63 -30.63
C ASN A 187 -32.38 3.87 -30.22
N SER A 188 -32.84 5.05 -30.61
CA SER A 188 -32.22 6.33 -30.21
C SER A 188 -32.32 6.53 -28.70
N VAL A 189 -33.49 6.24 -28.10
CA VAL A 189 -33.70 6.29 -26.65
C VAL A 189 -32.82 5.27 -25.94
N LEU A 190 -32.79 4.02 -26.38
CA LEU A 190 -31.95 2.97 -25.79
C LEU A 190 -30.45 3.31 -25.87
N THR A 191 -30.01 3.89 -26.99
CA THR A 191 -28.61 4.33 -27.15
C THR A 191 -28.28 5.44 -26.15
N THR A 192 -29.17 6.41 -25.99
CA THR A 192 -29.02 7.50 -25.03
C THR A 192 -28.96 6.94 -23.60
N GLN A 193 -29.89 6.06 -23.24
CA GLN A 193 -29.98 5.44 -21.92
C GLN A 193 -28.74 4.58 -21.60
N ARG A 194 -28.23 3.83 -22.58
CA ARG A 194 -26.98 3.07 -22.46
C ARG A 194 -25.79 3.99 -22.20
N ASN A 195 -25.69 5.10 -22.94
CA ASN A 195 -24.61 6.08 -22.74
C ASN A 195 -24.71 6.74 -21.36
N GLN A 196 -25.92 7.07 -20.89
CA GLN A 196 -26.17 7.57 -19.54
C GLN A 196 -25.67 6.58 -18.48
N LEU A 197 -26.14 5.32 -18.54
CA LEU A 197 -25.72 4.27 -17.61
C LEU A 197 -24.21 4.01 -17.64
N SER A 198 -23.59 4.07 -18.82
CA SER A 198 -22.14 3.94 -18.96
C SER A 198 -21.40 5.09 -18.26
N ASN A 199 -21.89 6.31 -18.38
CA ASN A 199 -21.31 7.49 -17.72
C ASN A 199 -21.53 7.45 -16.20
N ASP A 200 -22.73 7.07 -15.75
CA ASP A 200 -23.06 6.94 -14.32
C ASP A 200 -22.21 5.85 -13.64
N ASN A 201 -22.02 4.71 -14.33
CA ASN A 201 -21.13 3.66 -13.88
C ASN A 201 -19.69 4.15 -13.80
N ARG A 202 -19.20 4.84 -14.83
CA ARG A 202 -17.85 5.42 -14.82
C ARG A 202 -17.66 6.41 -13.67
N GLY A 203 -18.62 7.31 -13.44
CA GLY A 203 -18.59 8.26 -12.32
C GLY A 203 -18.58 7.55 -10.96
N SER A 204 -19.38 6.49 -10.82
CA SER A 204 -19.39 5.66 -9.60
C SER A 204 -18.04 4.97 -9.37
N TYR A 205 -17.42 4.42 -10.41
CA TYR A 205 -16.08 3.81 -10.31
C TYR A 205 -15.01 4.84 -9.93
N GLU A 206 -15.01 6.02 -10.56
CA GLU A 206 -14.04 7.08 -10.26
C GLU A 206 -14.19 7.57 -8.80
N MET A 207 -15.43 7.69 -8.30
CA MET A 207 -15.70 8.04 -6.89
C MET A 207 -15.25 6.96 -5.91
N ILE A 208 -15.52 5.68 -6.21
CA ILE A 208 -15.09 4.54 -5.39
C ILE A 208 -13.56 4.46 -5.35
N ILE A 209 -12.90 4.61 -6.50
CA ILE A 209 -11.43 4.62 -6.59
C ILE A 209 -10.87 5.79 -5.77
N GLY A 210 -11.45 6.99 -5.88
CA GLY A 210 -11.02 8.15 -5.08
C GLY A 210 -11.14 7.89 -3.57
N SER A 211 -12.26 7.31 -3.14
CA SER A 211 -12.49 6.96 -1.72
C SER A 211 -11.50 5.90 -1.24
N LEU A 212 -11.23 4.87 -2.06
CA LEU A 212 -10.26 3.83 -1.74
C LEU A 212 -8.84 4.39 -1.59
N VAL A 213 -8.43 5.32 -2.46
CA VAL A 213 -7.12 5.98 -2.36
C VAL A 213 -7.00 6.76 -1.05
N VAL A 214 -8.04 7.47 -0.64
CA VAL A 214 -8.06 8.19 0.66
C VAL A 214 -7.90 7.20 1.82
N ILE A 215 -8.70 6.13 1.85
CA ILE A 215 -8.63 5.09 2.90
C ILE A 215 -7.23 4.45 2.96
N ILE A 216 -6.63 4.13 1.81
CA ILE A 216 -5.28 3.56 1.75
C ILE A 216 -4.26 4.54 2.33
N THR A 217 -4.38 5.82 2.00
CA THR A 217 -3.49 6.87 2.49
C THR A 217 -3.61 7.02 4.01
N GLU A 218 -4.83 7.09 4.53
CA GLU A 218 -5.10 7.17 5.97
C GLU A 218 -4.60 5.93 6.72
N ASN A 219 -4.83 4.72 6.19
CA ASN A 219 -4.30 3.50 6.80
C ASN A 219 -2.77 3.49 6.83
N THR A 220 -2.12 3.96 5.76
CA THR A 220 -0.64 4.03 5.71
C THR A 220 -0.10 5.05 6.73
N GLN A 221 -0.79 6.18 6.89
CA GLN A 221 -0.48 7.19 7.90
C GLN A 221 -0.61 6.59 9.32
N LEU A 222 -1.73 5.95 9.64
CA LEU A 222 -1.97 5.30 10.93
C LEU A 222 -0.94 4.21 11.24
N GLN A 223 -0.55 3.42 10.24
CA GLN A 223 0.46 2.38 10.42
C GLN A 223 1.84 2.98 10.72
N THR A 224 2.16 4.12 10.09
CA THR A 224 3.39 4.87 10.37
C THR A 224 3.38 5.42 11.80
N GLU A 225 2.27 6.02 12.24
CA GLU A 225 2.10 6.52 13.61
C GLU A 225 2.20 5.40 14.66
N ASN A 226 1.60 4.24 14.40
CA ASN A 226 1.72 3.09 15.29
C ASN A 226 3.17 2.59 15.38
N THR A 227 3.87 2.49 14.25
CA THR A 227 5.29 2.08 14.23
C THR A 227 6.17 3.06 15.03
N GLN A 228 5.89 4.37 14.93
CA GLN A 228 6.58 5.38 15.72
C GLN A 228 6.28 5.23 17.22
N LYS A 229 5.01 5.04 17.59
CA LYS A 229 4.60 4.80 18.99
C LYS A 229 5.25 3.55 19.57
N ASP A 230 5.29 2.44 18.82
CA ASP A 230 5.94 1.20 19.24
C ASP A 230 7.46 1.39 19.46
N SER A 231 8.09 2.21 18.62
CA SER A 231 9.49 2.59 18.78
C SER A 231 9.69 3.40 20.07
N THR A 232 8.86 4.42 20.32
CA THR A 232 8.91 5.21 21.56
C THR A 232 8.64 4.34 22.81
N ILE A 233 7.71 3.39 22.75
CA ILE A 233 7.45 2.45 23.84
C ILE A 233 8.69 1.60 24.12
N SER A 234 9.37 1.12 23.08
CA SER A 234 10.59 0.32 23.22
C SER A 234 11.75 1.12 23.83
N GLU A 235 11.89 2.38 23.45
CA GLU A 235 12.88 3.31 24.06
C GLU A 235 12.58 3.54 25.54
N LEU A 236 11.33 3.84 25.90
CA LEU A 236 10.90 4.05 27.29
C LEU A 236 11.08 2.78 28.15
N GLN A 237 10.82 1.59 27.58
CA GLN A 237 11.07 0.32 28.27
C GLN A 237 12.56 0.10 28.55
N THR A 238 13.42 0.49 27.62
CA THR A 238 14.88 0.42 27.78
C THR A 238 15.34 1.38 28.87
N GLU A 239 14.88 2.63 28.83
CA GLU A 239 15.20 3.64 29.85
C GLU A 239 14.73 3.19 31.24
N ASN A 240 13.51 2.68 31.36
CA ASN A 240 12.97 2.20 32.63
C ASN A 240 13.79 1.01 33.19
N THR A 241 14.21 0.09 32.32
CA THR A 241 15.08 -1.04 32.72
C THR A 241 16.44 -0.55 33.22
N GLN A 242 17.00 0.47 32.58
CA GLN A 242 18.26 1.07 33.01
C GLN A 242 18.13 1.79 34.35
N LEU A 243 17.08 2.59 34.55
CA LEU A 243 16.77 3.24 35.83
C LEU A 243 16.58 2.22 36.96
N GLN A 244 15.91 1.09 36.68
CA GLN A 244 15.71 0.04 37.67
C GLN A 244 17.03 -0.67 38.04
N THR A 245 17.93 -0.83 37.07
CA THR A 245 19.28 -1.35 37.30
C THR A 245 20.09 -0.39 38.17
N GLU A 246 20.06 0.91 37.86
CA GLU A 246 20.75 1.94 38.65
C GLU A 246 20.21 2.00 40.09
N ASN A 247 18.89 1.91 40.28
CA ASN A 247 18.30 1.87 41.61
C ASN A 247 18.77 0.64 42.41
N THR A 248 18.81 -0.53 41.78
CA THR A 248 19.30 -1.77 42.41
C THR A 248 20.77 -1.64 42.84
N GLN A 249 21.60 -0.98 42.03
CA GLN A 249 23.00 -0.68 42.38
C GLN A 249 23.11 0.31 43.54
N LYS A 250 22.29 1.37 43.54
CA LYS A 250 22.22 2.35 44.63
C LYS A 250 21.80 1.68 45.94
N ASP A 251 20.77 0.84 45.93
CA ASP A 251 20.32 0.09 47.11
C ASP A 251 21.41 -0.84 47.66
N SER A 252 22.14 -1.52 46.77
CA SER A 252 23.28 -2.35 47.16
C SER A 252 24.38 -1.52 47.82
N LYS A 253 24.68 -0.34 47.27
CA LYS A 253 25.65 0.61 47.86
C LYS A 253 25.19 1.12 49.23
N ILE A 254 23.91 1.47 49.38
CA ILE A 254 23.32 1.90 50.66
C ILE A 254 23.44 0.78 51.70
N LYS A 255 23.14 -0.47 51.33
CA LYS A 255 23.27 -1.63 52.22
C LYS A 255 24.71 -1.81 52.72
N ASN A 256 25.70 -1.67 51.82
CA ASN A 256 27.10 -1.75 52.17
C ASN A 256 27.51 -0.61 53.13
N LEU A 257 27.16 0.64 52.81
CA LEU A 257 27.46 1.79 53.68
C LEU A 257 26.81 1.67 55.07
N ASN A 258 25.59 1.14 55.14
CA ASN A 258 24.93 0.88 56.41
C ASN A 258 25.65 -0.18 57.24
N SER A 259 26.18 -1.24 56.59
CA SER A 259 26.98 -2.26 57.27
C SER A 259 28.30 -1.70 57.80
N GLU A 260 28.98 -0.86 57.02
CA GLU A 260 30.21 -0.18 57.41
C GLU A 260 29.97 0.77 58.59
N THR A 261 28.91 1.57 58.52
CA THR A 261 28.48 2.47 59.61
C THR A 261 28.22 1.69 60.90
N LYS A 262 27.59 0.51 60.81
CA LYS A 262 27.35 -0.35 61.98
C LYS A 262 28.65 -0.86 62.60
N ASN A 263 29.63 -1.23 61.78
CA ASN A 263 30.94 -1.67 62.24
C ASN A 263 31.69 -0.50 62.90
N LEU A 264 31.73 0.67 62.26
CA LEU A 264 32.35 1.86 62.83
C LEU A 264 31.74 2.26 64.17
N LYS A 265 30.41 2.16 64.32
CA LYS A 265 29.74 2.37 65.62
C LYS A 265 30.22 1.38 66.68
N LYS A 266 30.37 0.09 66.31
CA LYS A 266 30.87 -0.93 67.23
C LYS A 266 32.32 -0.65 67.65
N ASP A 267 33.18 -0.29 66.71
CA ASP A 267 34.58 0.04 66.97
C ASP A 267 34.69 1.28 67.85
N ASN A 268 33.86 2.29 67.61
CA ASN A 268 33.80 3.51 68.42
C ASN A 268 33.37 3.22 69.87
N ILE A 269 32.37 2.35 70.09
CA ILE A 269 32.00 1.89 71.44
C ILE A 269 33.18 1.20 72.13
N LEU A 270 33.88 0.30 71.42
CA LEU A 270 35.05 -0.40 71.98
C LEU A 270 36.18 0.56 72.34
N LEU A 271 36.40 1.61 71.53
CA LEU A 271 37.38 2.66 71.82
C LEU A 271 37.01 3.45 73.09
N TYR A 272 35.74 3.79 73.27
CA TYR A 272 35.28 4.44 74.50
C TYR A 272 35.48 3.56 75.73
N GLN A 273 35.20 2.26 75.64
CA GLN A 273 35.46 1.31 76.73
C GLN A 273 36.95 1.25 77.08
N LYS A 274 37.83 1.14 76.08
CA LYS A 274 39.29 1.16 76.30
C LYS A 274 39.77 2.47 76.92
N LEU A 275 39.17 3.60 76.54
CA LEU A 275 39.51 4.90 77.11
C LEU A 275 39.13 4.98 78.58
N GLU A 276 37.95 4.46 78.96
CA GLU A 276 37.50 4.38 80.34
C GLU A 276 38.42 3.49 81.19
N GLU A 277 38.74 2.28 80.70
CA GLU A 277 39.71 1.37 81.36
C GLU A 277 41.09 2.04 81.56
N THR A 278 41.58 2.73 80.52
CA THR A 278 42.89 3.43 80.59
C THR A 278 42.84 4.56 81.62
N THR A 279 41.71 5.28 81.71
CA THR A 279 41.52 6.35 82.69
C THR A 279 41.55 5.81 84.12
N GLU A 280 40.86 4.70 84.37
CA GLU A 280 40.87 4.05 85.68
C GLU A 280 42.27 3.57 86.10
N ILE A 281 43.03 2.98 85.16
CA ILE A 281 44.43 2.58 85.39
C ILE A 281 45.30 3.79 85.76
N CYS A 282 45.14 4.91 85.07
CA CYS A 282 45.87 6.15 85.38
C CYS A 282 45.54 6.65 86.79
N GLU A 283 44.27 6.71 87.17
CA GLU A 283 43.86 7.11 88.52
C GLU A 283 44.38 6.16 89.61
N GLN A 284 44.42 4.85 89.32
CA GLN A 284 44.98 3.86 90.23
C GLN A 284 46.50 4.09 90.41
N LYS A 285 47.24 4.33 89.33
CA LYS A 285 48.67 4.65 89.40
C LYS A 285 48.94 5.94 90.16
N ASP A 286 48.14 6.98 89.96
CA ASP A 286 48.25 8.24 90.70
C ASP A 286 47.98 8.04 92.20
N ARG A 287 47.01 7.18 92.56
CA ARG A 287 46.78 6.77 93.95
C ARG A 287 48.00 6.04 94.52
N GLN A 288 48.59 5.10 93.79
CA GLN A 288 49.80 4.40 94.22
C GLN A 288 50.98 5.36 94.43
N LEU A 289 51.19 6.30 93.50
CA LEU A 289 52.25 7.29 93.59
C LEU A 289 52.10 8.20 94.80
N ARG A 290 50.86 8.62 95.13
CA ARG A 290 50.57 9.37 96.36
C ARG A 290 50.91 8.59 97.62
N ILE A 291 50.56 7.30 97.68
CA ILE A 291 50.90 6.42 98.82
C ILE A 291 52.42 6.28 98.96
N GLN A 292 53.12 6.06 97.84
CA GLN A 292 54.59 5.96 97.86
C GLN A 292 55.24 7.26 98.33
N LYS A 293 54.73 8.42 97.91
CA LYS A 293 55.21 9.72 98.36
C LYS A 293 55.08 9.88 99.87
N ILE A 294 53.92 9.55 100.44
CA ILE A 294 53.71 9.58 101.90
C ILE A 294 54.73 8.69 102.64
N LYS A 295 55.00 7.49 102.11
CA LYS A 295 56.01 6.58 102.69
C LYS A 295 57.44 7.16 102.62
N VAL A 296 57.78 7.83 101.52
CA VAL A 296 59.08 8.50 101.39
C VAL A 296 59.20 9.64 102.40
N ASP A 297 58.16 10.46 102.55
CA ASP A 297 58.14 11.56 103.52
C ASP A 297 58.29 11.03 104.97
N ASP A 298 57.62 9.93 105.31
CA ASP A 298 57.76 9.25 106.62
C ASP A 298 59.18 8.72 106.86
N LEU A 299 59.78 8.05 105.87
CA LEU A 299 61.16 7.58 105.97
C LEU A 299 62.16 8.74 106.11
N GLN A 300 61.96 9.84 105.40
CA GLN A 300 62.78 11.04 105.54
C GLN A 300 62.68 11.62 106.95
N TYR A 301 61.49 11.65 107.53
CA TYR A 301 61.27 12.07 108.91
C TYR A 301 62.02 11.16 109.90
N GLN A 302 61.88 9.83 109.77
CA GLN A 302 62.58 8.85 110.60
C GLN A 302 64.11 8.96 110.49
N MET A 303 64.62 9.21 109.27
CA MET A 303 66.04 9.46 109.05
C MET A 303 66.52 10.73 109.77
N SER A 304 65.74 11.81 109.73
CA SER A 304 66.05 13.05 110.45
C SER A 304 66.10 12.81 111.96
N GLU A 305 65.10 12.14 112.53
CA GLU A 305 65.05 11.83 113.97
C GLU A 305 66.23 10.93 114.39
N THR A 306 66.58 9.96 113.55
CA THR A 306 67.74 9.10 113.77
C THR A 306 69.04 9.92 113.73
N GLY A 307 69.17 10.85 112.79
CA GLY A 307 70.29 11.80 112.73
C GLY A 307 70.43 12.62 114.01
N ASP A 308 69.34 13.19 114.50
CA ASP A 308 69.34 13.95 115.77
C ASP A 308 69.71 13.07 116.97
N ARG A 309 69.26 11.80 116.98
CA ARG A 309 69.62 10.84 118.02
C ARG A 309 71.11 10.51 118.00
N ILE A 310 71.70 10.34 116.82
CA ILE A 310 73.14 10.12 116.65
C ILE A 310 73.91 11.32 117.19
N ALA A 311 73.55 12.56 116.79
CA ALA A 311 74.21 13.77 117.28
C ALA A 311 74.16 13.90 118.81
N ARG A 312 73.03 13.55 119.44
CA ARG A 312 72.92 13.51 120.91
C ARG A 312 73.85 12.47 121.54
N LEU A 313 73.96 11.29 120.94
CA LEU A 313 74.85 10.22 121.43
C LEU A 313 76.32 10.59 121.26
N GLU A 314 76.69 11.22 120.14
CA GLU A 314 78.05 11.74 119.90
C GLU A 314 78.44 12.75 120.97
N LYS A 315 77.55 13.70 121.29
CA LYS A 315 77.78 14.67 122.36
C LYS A 315 77.96 14.01 123.73
N VAL A 316 77.09 13.06 124.09
CA VAL A 316 77.25 12.30 125.35
C VAL A 316 78.58 11.54 125.38
N ASN A 317 79.04 11.04 124.24
CA ASN A 317 80.31 10.33 124.15
C ASN A 317 81.50 11.30 124.32
N GLU A 318 81.44 12.48 123.71
CA GLU A 318 82.42 13.56 123.90
C GLU A 318 82.50 14.00 125.37
N ASP A 319 81.35 14.30 125.99
CA ASP A 319 81.25 14.66 127.41
C ASP A 319 81.86 13.57 128.32
N LYS A 320 81.65 12.30 127.98
CA LYS A 320 82.23 11.16 128.72
C LYS A 320 83.74 11.03 128.51
N CYS A 321 84.26 11.28 127.31
CA CYS A 321 85.69 11.31 127.05
C CYS A 321 86.38 12.42 127.86
N ASP A 322 85.77 13.61 127.94
CA ASP A 322 86.28 14.71 128.77
C ASP A 322 86.29 14.36 130.26
N GLU A 323 85.24 13.68 130.74
CA GLU A 323 85.19 13.20 132.13
C GLU A 323 86.27 12.15 132.40
N ILE A 324 86.47 11.19 131.50
CA ILE A 324 87.55 10.19 131.61
C ILE A 324 88.91 10.89 131.67
N ASN A 325 89.16 11.88 130.80
CA ASN A 325 90.42 12.62 130.80
C ASN A 325 90.64 13.39 132.11
N ARG A 326 89.59 13.99 132.69
CA ARG A 326 89.65 14.63 134.01
C ARG A 326 89.97 13.63 135.12
N LEU A 327 89.34 12.46 135.10
CA LEU A 327 89.60 11.39 136.08
C LEU A 327 91.03 10.84 135.96
N ILE A 328 91.56 10.70 134.74
CA ILE A 328 92.96 10.32 134.51
C ILE A 328 93.89 11.36 135.13
N GLY A 329 93.67 12.66 134.86
CA GLY A 329 94.48 13.73 135.45
C GLY A 329 94.45 13.72 136.98
N ASN A 330 93.27 13.57 137.59
CA ASN A 330 93.15 13.45 139.05
C ASN A 330 93.89 12.23 139.60
N ASN A 331 93.86 11.09 138.89
CA ASN A 331 94.59 9.89 139.29
C ASN A 331 96.11 10.08 139.19
N ASP A 332 96.59 10.77 138.15
CA ASP A 332 98.01 11.09 138.00
C ASP A 332 98.50 12.02 139.13
N GLU A 333 97.71 13.04 139.50
CA GLU A 333 97.98 13.91 140.65
C GLU A 333 98.02 13.11 141.97
N GLN A 334 97.05 12.21 142.19
CA GLN A 334 97.04 11.33 143.36
C GLN A 334 98.27 10.40 143.39
N ALA A 335 98.67 9.85 142.24
CA ALA A 335 99.85 9.01 142.13
C ALA A 335 101.14 9.78 142.48
N GLU A 336 101.23 11.06 142.09
CA GLU A 336 102.36 11.93 142.47
C GLU A 336 102.38 12.21 143.97
N HIS A 337 101.24 12.56 144.57
CA HIS A 337 101.13 12.77 146.01
C HIS A 337 101.54 11.52 146.81
N ILE A 338 101.12 10.33 146.38
CA ILE A 338 101.55 9.06 146.99
C ILE A 338 103.07 8.88 146.88
N ARG A 339 103.67 9.25 145.74
CA ARG A 339 105.13 9.19 145.55
C ARG A 339 105.87 10.13 146.50
N GLU A 340 105.40 11.37 146.66
CA GLU A 340 105.95 12.34 147.61
C GLU A 340 105.84 11.86 149.07
N GLN A 341 104.68 11.30 149.44
CA GLN A 341 104.48 10.71 150.76
C GLN A 341 105.45 9.54 151.00
N ASN A 342 105.64 8.66 150.01
CA ASN A 342 106.60 7.55 150.12
C ASN A 342 108.04 8.05 150.30
N ASN A 343 108.46 9.06 149.53
CA ASN A 343 109.78 9.68 149.70
C ASN A 343 109.95 10.25 151.12
N THR A 344 108.92 10.94 151.63
CA THR A 344 108.93 11.47 153.00
C THR A 344 109.03 10.35 154.05
N ILE A 345 108.31 9.24 153.84
CA ILE A 345 108.38 8.06 154.72
C ILE A 345 109.79 7.48 154.70
N ASP A 346 110.43 7.37 153.52
CA ASP A 346 111.77 6.83 153.40
C ASP A 346 112.83 7.76 154.05
N ASP A 347 112.69 9.08 153.92
CA ASP A 347 113.53 10.05 154.65
C ASP A 347 113.35 9.90 156.18
N LEU A 348 112.12 9.75 156.65
CA LEU A 348 111.84 9.53 158.07
C LEU A 348 112.41 8.21 158.57
N ARG A 349 112.33 7.13 157.77
CA ARG A 349 112.97 5.85 158.06
C ARG A 349 114.48 5.98 158.17
N HIS A 350 115.11 6.72 157.26
CA HIS A 350 116.55 6.97 157.31
C HIS A 350 116.93 7.75 158.58
N ARG A 351 116.20 8.81 158.92
CA ARG A 351 116.42 9.57 160.17
C ARG A 351 116.22 8.71 161.42
N LEU A 352 115.23 7.82 161.41
CA LEU A 352 115.03 6.87 162.51
C LEU A 352 116.23 5.93 162.66
N GLN A 353 116.74 5.37 161.56
CA GLN A 353 117.94 4.53 161.57
C GLN A 353 119.18 5.27 162.08
N GLU A 354 119.37 6.54 161.68
CA GLU A 354 120.43 7.39 162.23
C GLU A 354 120.28 7.56 163.74
N GLN A 355 119.06 7.84 164.20
CA GLN A 355 118.80 8.00 165.63
C GLN A 355 118.98 6.70 166.42
N GLU A 356 118.61 5.55 165.84
CA GLU A 356 118.93 4.22 166.39
C GLU A 356 120.45 3.97 166.44
N SER A 357 121.21 4.45 165.47
CA SER A 357 122.68 4.41 165.50
C SER A 357 123.24 5.27 166.63
N ILE A 358 122.79 6.53 166.74
CA ILE A 358 123.19 7.45 167.83
C ILE A 358 122.86 6.81 169.19
N ASN A 359 121.68 6.23 169.34
CA ASN A 359 121.30 5.55 170.57
C ASN A 359 122.21 4.34 170.86
N ARG A 360 122.55 3.52 169.85
CA ARG A 360 123.52 2.42 170.03
C ARG A 360 124.89 2.91 170.48
N ASP A 361 125.37 4.02 169.91
CA ASP A 361 126.63 4.64 170.28
C ASP A 361 126.58 5.16 171.72
N LEU A 362 125.50 5.86 172.09
CA LEU A 362 125.28 6.34 173.45
C LEU A 362 125.17 5.18 174.47
N TYR A 363 124.44 4.11 174.14
CA TYR A 363 124.37 2.92 174.98
C TYR A 363 125.74 2.26 175.14
N SER A 364 126.55 2.23 174.08
CA SER A 364 127.93 1.74 174.14
C SER A 364 128.79 2.62 175.04
N GLN A 365 128.71 3.95 174.91
CA GLN A 365 129.40 4.90 175.79
C GLN A 365 128.94 4.77 177.26
N ILE A 366 127.66 4.58 177.52
CA ILE A 366 127.15 4.34 178.88
C ILE A 366 127.67 3.01 179.42
N ALA A 367 127.75 1.96 178.59
CA ALA A 367 128.33 0.69 178.99
C ALA A 367 129.82 0.81 179.32
N GLU A 368 130.58 1.56 178.51
CA GLU A 368 131.98 1.91 178.78
C GLU A 368 132.11 2.72 180.07
N LEU A 369 131.28 3.74 180.29
CA LEU A 369 131.27 4.52 181.52
C LEU A 369 130.90 3.66 182.74
N ARG A 370 129.95 2.72 182.61
CA ARG A 370 129.64 1.74 183.67
C ARG A 370 130.84 0.87 183.99
N GLN A 371 131.57 0.38 182.98
CA GLN A 371 132.81 -0.38 183.19
C GLN A 371 133.87 0.48 183.88
N LEU A 372 133.99 1.77 183.50
CA LEU A 372 134.93 2.71 184.11
C LEU A 372 134.58 3.01 185.58
N VAL A 373 133.30 3.20 185.89
CA VAL A 373 132.80 3.40 187.27
C VAL A 373 132.97 2.12 188.09
N LEU A 374 132.68 0.94 187.54
CA LEU A 374 132.94 -0.33 188.21
C LEU A 374 134.43 -0.54 188.48
N ALA A 375 135.31 -0.14 187.56
CA ALA A 375 136.76 -0.15 187.78
C ALA A 375 137.19 0.86 188.87
N GLN A 376 136.55 2.03 188.96
CA GLN A 376 136.80 3.01 190.03
C GLN A 376 136.24 2.58 191.40
N ILE A 377 135.11 1.88 191.44
CA ILE A 377 134.57 1.29 192.68
C ILE A 377 135.47 0.13 193.13
N GLY A 378 135.95 -0.71 192.21
CA GLY A 378 136.93 -1.75 192.50
C GLY A 378 138.27 -1.20 193.01
N ALA A 379 138.67 0.00 192.57
CA ALA A 379 139.87 0.69 193.04
C ALA A 379 139.67 1.47 194.37
N ALA A 380 138.44 1.58 194.87
CA ALA A 380 138.13 2.21 196.16
C ALA A 380 137.93 1.19 197.30
N GLU A 381 138.00 -0.11 197.01
CA GLU A 381 137.93 -1.21 197.98
C GLU A 381 139.30 -1.90 198.26
N GLU A 382 140.40 -1.34 197.75
CA GLU A 382 141.79 -1.57 198.22
C GLU A 382 142.36 -0.28 198.83
#